data_AF-A0A8J2IT07-F1
#
_entry.id   AF-A0A8J2IT07-F1
#
_cell.length_a   1.000
_cell.length_b   1.000
_cell.length_c   1.000
_cell.angle_alpha   90.00
_cell.angle_beta   90.00
_cell.angle_gamma   90.00
#
_symmetry.space_group_name_H-M   'P 1'
#
loop_
_entity.id
_entity.type
_entity.pdbx_description
1 polymer ?
#
loop_
_entity_poly.entity_id
_entity_poly.type
_entity_poly.pdbx_seq_one_letter_code
_entity_poly.pdbx_strand_id
1 'polypeptide(L)'
;MPNPIKEDIHTVDEESFPYIFEQNATVPLKAGDGLIRLNVYRPKGVDKVPVLVTYGPYGKDISYQDFHPKSFSEVNPQHKSEHSAWETPDPAFWTKNGYAIVRADERGLGQSTGKLDTMSRGTSEAFFDVVEWAASQPWSTGKVGLLGISYYAGSQWRVAARKPKGLSAIVPWEGMSDYYRDRCRHGGILSNAFIKFWWNRQVITNQYGRPGRKARNWGPDTIEGDLSEEELEKNRQDQTVDNQANRFRDDAYYASKEYDMGDIEVPLLSVGNWGGILLHLRGNIEGYIHAGSKFKYLRLITGRHDLPFYYEEEVEIQRSFLDAFLKGEDRVGWSQEGKVAPVSLVLRKGNVGFNDAEKEKVYPRREESQWPLASTQYKKLFLTPDQELSWDKPTTERKKLSYKALGTLENQEVLQFSTPAFEAETEITGHIVAHLNVSVSPDPSGPTPSDIDLFVTLRHIDPSGQEVFYTGTAGDPVPVTKGWLRVSMRKVDQEHPKHREWLPHRNYTSKDVLPVIQGEVYAVDVEIWPTNVVVDKGGKLVFEVSSGDTQGSGIFQHNDTVDRSPEIFQGQNHIHFGPRQQNYITLPVIPN
;
A
#
# COMPACT_ATOMS: atom_id res chain seq x y z
N MET A 1 28.74 -12.18 -13.18
CA MET A 1 28.56 -12.20 -11.71
C MET A 1 29.91 -11.92 -11.08
N PRO A 2 30.05 -10.94 -10.17
CA PRO A 2 31.39 -10.51 -9.80
C PRO A 2 32.11 -11.49 -8.84
N ASN A 3 31.39 -12.16 -7.92
CA ASN A 3 31.99 -13.11 -6.98
C ASN A 3 31.69 -14.58 -7.33
N PRO A 4 32.65 -15.51 -7.13
CA PRO A 4 32.44 -16.94 -7.32
C PRO A 4 31.46 -17.50 -6.28
N ILE A 5 30.48 -18.28 -6.74
CA ILE A 5 29.43 -18.86 -5.90
C ILE A 5 30.00 -19.95 -5.00
N LYS A 6 29.60 -19.97 -3.72
CA LYS A 6 29.92 -21.04 -2.77
C LYS A 6 28.77 -22.05 -2.73
N GLU A 7 29.05 -23.30 -3.07
CA GLU A 7 28.02 -24.36 -3.16
C GLU A 7 27.72 -25.02 -1.79
N ASP A 8 28.73 -25.18 -0.93
CA ASP A 8 28.62 -25.91 0.35
C ASP A 8 28.43 -24.95 1.54
N ILE A 9 27.26 -24.29 1.60
CA ILE A 9 26.95 -23.31 2.67
C ILE A 9 25.63 -23.59 3.39
N HIS A 10 24.90 -24.63 2.98
CA HIS A 10 23.64 -25.03 3.56
C HIS A 10 23.89 -25.75 4.89
N THR A 11 23.32 -25.24 5.98
CA THR A 11 23.44 -25.85 7.31
C THR A 11 22.07 -26.21 7.87
N VAL A 12 22.03 -27.23 8.73
CA VAL A 12 20.81 -27.69 9.40
C VAL A 12 21.07 -27.76 10.90
N ASP A 13 20.26 -27.06 11.69
CA ASP A 13 20.24 -27.10 13.15
C ASP A 13 18.92 -27.72 13.62
N GLU A 14 19.00 -28.91 14.21
CA GLU A 14 17.86 -29.66 14.75
C GLU A 14 17.76 -29.56 16.28
N GLU A 15 18.68 -28.87 16.94
CA GLU A 15 18.86 -28.94 18.40
C GLU A 15 18.56 -27.61 19.09
N SER A 16 19.12 -26.50 18.59
CA SER A 16 19.16 -25.21 19.31
C SER A 16 17.82 -24.52 19.44
N PHE A 17 16.87 -24.82 18.55
CA PHE A 17 15.60 -24.11 18.43
C PHE A 17 14.39 -25.04 18.63
N PRO A 18 13.19 -24.51 18.93
CA PRO A 18 11.96 -25.32 19.00
C PRO A 18 11.51 -25.88 17.65
N TYR A 19 12.18 -25.51 16.56
CA TYR A 19 11.99 -25.98 15.18
C TYR A 19 13.33 -26.45 14.59
N ILE A 20 13.29 -27.11 13.44
CA ILE A 20 14.47 -27.35 12.62
C ILE A 20 14.73 -26.09 11.81
N PHE A 21 15.97 -25.59 11.88
CA PHE A 21 16.41 -24.41 11.15
C PHE A 21 17.41 -24.82 10.07
N GLU A 22 17.05 -24.60 8.81
CA GLU A 22 17.94 -24.79 7.67
C GLU A 22 18.36 -23.42 7.14
N GLN A 23 19.66 -23.12 7.13
CA GLN A 23 20.18 -21.81 6.74
C GLN A 23 20.88 -21.87 5.38
N ASN A 24 20.61 -20.86 4.54
CA ASN A 24 21.24 -20.69 3.22
C ASN A 24 20.97 -21.83 2.23
N ALA A 25 19.80 -22.46 2.28
CA ALA A 25 19.34 -23.31 1.21
C ALA A 25 19.25 -22.51 -0.12
N THR A 26 19.49 -23.18 -1.23
CA THR A 26 19.67 -22.57 -2.54
C THR A 26 18.55 -22.93 -3.49
N VAL A 27 17.98 -21.93 -4.15
CA VAL A 27 17.07 -22.11 -5.29
C VAL A 27 17.78 -21.65 -6.56
N PRO A 28 18.11 -22.57 -7.48
CA PRO A 28 18.56 -22.17 -8.81
C PRO A 28 17.39 -21.55 -9.58
N LEU A 29 17.63 -20.40 -10.21
CA LEU A 29 16.63 -19.74 -11.03
C LEU A 29 16.48 -20.45 -12.38
N LYS A 30 15.23 -20.63 -12.82
CA LYS A 30 14.94 -21.21 -14.14
C LYS A 30 15.13 -20.21 -15.26
N ALA A 31 14.95 -18.93 -14.95
CA ALA A 31 15.11 -17.81 -15.87
C ALA A 31 16.03 -16.74 -15.27
N GLY A 32 16.94 -16.25 -16.11
CA GLY A 32 17.89 -15.19 -15.74
C GLY A 32 19.10 -15.68 -14.95
N ASP A 33 20.03 -14.75 -14.70
CA ASP A 33 21.25 -15.05 -13.96
C ASP A 33 21.04 -14.92 -12.44
N GLY A 34 21.69 -15.82 -11.72
CA GLY A 34 21.82 -15.81 -10.27
C GLY A 34 21.12 -16.97 -9.57
N LEU A 35 21.08 -16.90 -8.25
CA LEU A 35 20.40 -17.84 -7.38
C LEU A 35 19.72 -17.10 -6.24
N ILE A 36 18.77 -17.77 -5.59
CA ILE A 36 18.12 -17.27 -4.38
C ILE A 36 18.61 -18.07 -3.18
N ARG A 37 18.99 -17.36 -2.12
CA ARG A 37 19.27 -17.95 -0.80
C ARG A 37 18.08 -17.73 0.11
N LEU A 38 17.75 -18.77 0.84
CA LEU A 38 16.63 -18.77 1.78
C LEU A 38 16.97 -19.53 3.06
N ASN A 39 16.14 -19.28 4.06
CA ASN A 39 16.11 -20.02 5.32
C ASN A 39 14.80 -20.81 5.39
N VAL A 40 14.86 -22.02 5.96
CA VAL A 40 13.70 -22.87 6.24
C VAL A 40 13.56 -23.05 7.74
N TYR A 41 12.34 -22.92 8.24
CA TYR A 41 11.97 -23.20 9.62
C TYR A 41 10.85 -24.24 9.59
N ARG A 42 11.06 -25.45 10.11
CA ARG A 42 10.03 -26.50 10.05
C ARG A 42 9.83 -27.23 11.37
N PRO A 43 8.62 -27.76 11.65
CA PRO A 43 8.35 -28.43 12.91
C PRO A 43 9.20 -29.70 13.09
N LYS A 44 9.58 -30.01 14.34
CA LYS A 44 10.25 -31.27 14.69
C LYS A 44 9.23 -32.42 14.69
N GLY A 45 9.67 -33.61 14.25
CA GLY A 45 8.88 -34.84 14.36
C GLY A 45 7.64 -34.94 13.45
N VAL A 46 7.50 -34.07 12.46
CA VAL A 46 6.41 -34.10 11.47
C VAL A 46 7.01 -34.33 10.09
N ASP A 47 6.48 -35.30 9.34
CA ASP A 47 7.00 -35.69 8.03
C ASP A 47 6.73 -34.60 6.97
N LYS A 48 5.46 -34.21 6.79
CA LYS A 48 5.06 -33.19 5.79
C LYS A 48 4.15 -32.12 6.37
N VAL A 49 4.43 -30.87 6.03
CA VAL A 49 3.65 -29.69 6.45
C VAL A 49 3.37 -28.74 5.28
N PRO A 50 2.28 -27.95 5.31
CA PRO A 50 2.14 -26.80 4.42
C PRO A 50 3.21 -25.74 4.69
N VAL A 51 3.51 -24.92 3.68
CA VAL A 51 4.60 -23.95 3.73
C VAL A 51 4.08 -22.52 3.60
N LEU A 52 4.55 -21.63 4.48
CA LEU A 52 4.38 -20.19 4.33
C LEU A 52 5.66 -19.60 3.75
N VAL A 53 5.55 -18.81 2.69
CA VAL A 53 6.71 -18.24 1.99
C VAL A 53 6.70 -16.71 2.07
N THR A 54 7.85 -16.12 2.40
CA THR A 54 8.14 -14.70 2.21
C THR A 54 9.37 -14.51 1.32
N TYR A 55 9.32 -13.52 0.42
CA TYR A 55 10.38 -13.17 -0.52
C TYR A 55 10.45 -11.65 -0.65
N GLY A 56 11.59 -11.05 -0.33
CA GLY A 56 11.69 -9.59 -0.31
C GLY A 56 13.06 -9.05 0.13
N PRO A 57 13.19 -7.72 0.23
CA PRO A 57 14.50 -7.05 0.25
C PRO A 57 15.07 -6.81 1.65
N TYR A 58 14.31 -7.07 2.72
CA TYR A 58 14.67 -6.64 4.06
C TYR A 58 15.66 -7.54 4.80
N GLY A 59 16.10 -8.63 4.18
CA GLY A 59 17.15 -9.50 4.73
C GLY A 59 16.59 -10.65 5.56
N LYS A 60 16.76 -11.87 5.07
CA LYS A 60 16.26 -13.09 5.74
C LYS A 60 16.88 -13.36 7.11
N ASP A 61 18.08 -12.82 7.35
CA ASP A 61 18.90 -13.00 8.55
C ASP A 61 18.95 -11.74 9.44
N ILE A 62 18.13 -10.72 9.19
CA ILE A 62 18.08 -9.51 10.02
C ILE A 62 17.01 -9.69 11.09
N SER A 63 17.42 -9.63 12.36
CA SER A 63 16.50 -9.67 13.49
C SER A 63 15.56 -8.47 13.48
N TYR A 64 14.28 -8.68 13.80
CA TYR A 64 13.32 -7.60 14.00
C TYR A 64 13.87 -6.63 15.07
N GLN A 65 14.41 -7.14 16.17
CA GLN A 65 14.94 -6.30 17.25
C GLN A 65 15.97 -5.28 16.76
N ASP A 66 16.84 -5.67 15.81
CA ASP A 66 17.84 -4.78 15.23
C ASP A 66 17.23 -3.86 14.15
N PHE A 67 16.32 -4.40 13.33
CA PHE A 67 15.70 -3.64 12.24
C PHE A 67 14.82 -2.50 12.75
N HIS A 68 14.03 -2.74 13.80
CA HIS A 68 13.12 -1.75 14.39
C HIS A 68 12.89 -1.98 15.90
N PRO A 69 13.86 -1.64 16.77
CA PRO A 69 13.82 -1.97 18.20
C PRO A 69 12.57 -1.46 18.93
N LYS A 70 12.15 -0.21 18.65
CA LYS A 70 10.96 0.39 19.27
C LYS A 70 9.71 -0.44 18.99
N SER A 71 9.43 -0.73 17.72
CA SER A 71 8.28 -1.56 17.34
C SER A 71 8.39 -2.97 17.90
N PHE A 72 9.56 -3.60 17.82
CA PHE A 72 9.77 -4.94 18.37
C PHE A 72 9.44 -5.03 19.86
N SER A 73 9.63 -3.95 20.63
CA SER A 73 9.25 -3.91 22.05
C SER A 73 7.73 -4.06 22.27
N GLU A 74 6.92 -3.62 21.31
CA GLU A 74 5.45 -3.59 21.34
C GLU A 74 4.81 -4.84 20.70
N VAL A 75 5.57 -5.64 19.94
CA VAL A 75 5.08 -6.89 19.32
C VAL A 75 4.59 -7.87 20.39
N ASN A 76 3.56 -8.65 20.05
CA ASN A 76 3.07 -9.73 20.91
C ASN A 76 4.23 -10.69 21.28
N PRO A 77 4.46 -10.98 22.58
CA PRO A 77 5.56 -11.85 23.03
C PRO A 77 5.62 -13.23 22.36
N GLN A 78 4.48 -13.78 21.90
CA GLN A 78 4.45 -15.06 21.19
C GLN A 78 5.15 -15.03 19.82
N HIS A 79 5.40 -13.83 19.28
CA HIS A 79 6.02 -13.58 17.98
C HIS A 79 7.43 -12.97 18.10
N LYS A 80 8.11 -13.19 19.23
CA LYS A 80 9.49 -12.72 19.50
C LYS A 80 10.47 -13.89 19.62
N SER A 81 10.47 -14.80 18.64
CA SER A 81 11.49 -15.85 18.56
C SER A 81 12.85 -15.32 18.12
N GLU A 82 13.91 -16.12 18.29
CA GLU A 82 15.29 -15.78 17.87
C GLU A 82 15.36 -15.30 16.41
N HIS A 83 14.53 -15.89 15.55
CA HIS A 83 14.51 -15.62 14.12
C HIS A 83 13.30 -14.77 13.68
N SER A 84 12.67 -14.01 14.59
CA SER A 84 11.67 -13.00 14.22
C SER A 84 12.30 -11.95 13.30
N ALA A 85 11.63 -11.63 12.19
CA ALA A 85 12.07 -10.58 11.27
C ALA A 85 10.91 -9.66 10.90
N TRP A 86 11.25 -8.41 10.63
CA TRP A 86 10.34 -7.33 10.24
C TRP A 86 9.36 -7.79 9.15
N GLU A 87 8.06 -7.56 9.37
CA GLU A 87 6.97 -7.82 8.41
C GLU A 87 6.76 -9.28 7.96
N THR A 88 7.36 -10.24 8.66
CA THR A 88 7.24 -11.67 8.34
C THR A 88 6.55 -12.48 9.44
N PRO A 89 5.97 -13.64 9.10
CA PRO A 89 5.50 -14.62 10.06
C PRO A 89 6.61 -15.08 11.01
N ASP A 90 6.32 -15.19 12.31
CA ASP A 90 7.28 -15.66 13.32
C ASP A 90 7.53 -17.18 13.22
N PRO A 91 8.79 -17.64 13.07
CA PRO A 91 9.15 -19.06 13.01
C PRO A 91 8.63 -19.91 14.15
N ALA A 92 8.78 -19.50 15.41
CA ALA A 92 8.37 -20.33 16.54
C ALA A 92 6.86 -20.49 16.60
N PHE A 93 6.12 -19.41 16.38
CA PHE A 93 4.66 -19.44 16.39
C PHE A 93 4.11 -20.37 15.30
N TRP A 94 4.49 -20.18 14.04
CA TRP A 94 3.86 -20.91 12.94
C TRP A 94 4.32 -22.37 12.85
N THR A 95 5.57 -22.67 13.23
CA THR A 95 6.03 -24.08 13.32
C THR A 95 5.32 -24.85 14.44
N LYS A 96 5.08 -24.23 15.60
CA LYS A 96 4.24 -24.82 16.65
C LYS A 96 2.79 -25.08 16.16
N ASN A 97 2.32 -24.30 15.19
CA ASN A 97 1.01 -24.45 14.56
C ASN A 97 1.04 -25.31 13.28
N GLY A 98 2.08 -26.12 13.06
CA GLY A 98 2.09 -27.12 11.99
C GLY A 98 2.33 -26.56 10.59
N TYR A 99 3.07 -25.44 10.48
CA TYR A 99 3.54 -24.88 9.22
C TYR A 99 5.07 -24.92 9.14
N ALA A 100 5.62 -25.12 7.94
CA ALA A 100 6.98 -24.68 7.64
C ALA A 100 6.96 -23.21 7.21
N ILE A 101 8.04 -22.48 7.48
CA ILE A 101 8.27 -21.14 6.95
C ILE A 101 9.50 -21.17 6.06
N VAL A 102 9.39 -20.57 4.88
CA VAL A 102 10.50 -20.27 3.97
C VAL A 102 10.64 -18.77 3.89
N ARG A 103 11.81 -18.25 4.25
CA ARG A 103 12.14 -16.82 4.16
C ARG A 103 13.30 -16.63 3.21
N ALA A 104 13.06 -15.98 2.07
CA ALA A 104 14.02 -15.82 1.00
C ALA A 104 14.47 -14.37 0.84
N ASP A 105 15.78 -14.18 0.64
CA ASP A 105 16.31 -12.90 0.18
C ASP A 105 15.96 -12.70 -1.29
N GLU A 106 15.41 -11.54 -1.63
CA GLU A 106 15.14 -11.21 -3.02
C GLU A 106 16.43 -11.15 -3.86
N ARG A 107 16.31 -11.46 -5.15
CA ARG A 107 17.39 -11.37 -6.14
C ARG A 107 18.19 -10.06 -6.02
N GLY A 108 19.52 -10.18 -5.92
CA GLY A 108 20.45 -9.05 -5.78
C GLY A 108 20.55 -8.46 -4.37
N LEU A 109 19.90 -9.07 -3.37
CA LEU A 109 19.89 -8.63 -1.98
C LEU A 109 20.35 -9.75 -1.06
N GLY A 110 20.80 -9.37 0.13
CA GLY A 110 21.19 -10.29 1.19
C GLY A 110 22.28 -11.25 0.72
N GLN A 111 21.96 -12.55 0.75
CA GLN A 111 22.83 -13.61 0.24
C GLN A 111 22.45 -14.08 -1.18
N SER A 112 21.40 -13.52 -1.79
CA SER A 112 20.93 -13.86 -3.14
C SER A 112 21.66 -13.04 -4.20
N THR A 113 22.24 -13.72 -5.19
CA THR A 113 22.98 -13.05 -6.27
C THR A 113 22.03 -12.44 -7.31
N GLY A 114 22.60 -11.76 -8.30
CA GLY A 114 21.86 -11.14 -9.40
C GLY A 114 21.77 -9.62 -9.29
N LYS A 115 20.97 -9.01 -10.17
CA LYS A 115 20.78 -7.56 -10.23
C LYS A 115 19.74 -7.11 -9.20
N LEU A 116 20.09 -6.11 -8.40
CA LEU A 116 19.14 -5.46 -7.49
C LEU A 116 18.19 -4.58 -8.32
N ASP A 117 16.95 -5.03 -8.45
CA ASP A 117 15.90 -4.34 -9.21
C ASP A 117 14.55 -4.70 -8.58
N THR A 118 14.28 -4.11 -7.42
CA THR A 118 13.13 -4.50 -6.59
C THR A 118 11.82 -4.24 -7.31
N MET A 119 10.81 -5.07 -7.04
CA MET A 119 9.50 -4.98 -7.68
C MET A 119 9.58 -4.99 -9.22
N SER A 120 10.55 -5.69 -9.80
CA SER A 120 10.70 -5.87 -11.24
C SER A 120 10.10 -7.20 -11.72
N ARG A 121 10.00 -7.37 -13.04
CA ARG A 121 9.69 -8.65 -13.66
C ARG A 121 10.64 -9.76 -13.18
N GLY A 122 11.95 -9.49 -13.14
CA GLY A 122 12.94 -10.48 -12.70
C GLY A 122 12.74 -10.94 -11.25
N THR A 123 12.29 -10.04 -10.37
CA THR A 123 11.96 -10.42 -8.98
C THR A 123 10.71 -11.29 -8.90
N SER A 124 9.70 -11.04 -9.73
CA SER A 124 8.51 -11.89 -9.83
C SER A 124 8.83 -13.27 -10.43
N GLU A 125 9.75 -13.32 -11.40
CA GLU A 125 10.32 -14.55 -11.98
C GLU A 125 11.02 -15.41 -10.93
N ALA A 126 11.91 -14.80 -10.14
CA ALA A 126 12.55 -15.49 -9.03
C ALA A 126 11.57 -15.94 -7.93
N PHE A 127 10.57 -15.12 -7.57
CA PHE A 127 9.60 -15.50 -6.55
C PHE A 127 8.74 -16.70 -7.00
N PHE A 128 8.39 -16.80 -8.28
CA PHE A 128 7.73 -17.98 -8.84
C PHE A 128 8.54 -19.25 -8.60
N ASP A 129 9.86 -19.20 -8.87
CA ASP A 129 10.74 -20.36 -8.66
C ASP A 129 10.88 -20.73 -7.17
N VAL A 130 10.92 -19.74 -6.28
CA VAL A 130 10.95 -19.97 -4.82
C VAL A 130 9.68 -20.67 -4.34
N VAL A 131 8.51 -20.27 -4.84
CA VAL A 131 7.22 -20.92 -4.49
C VAL A 131 7.20 -22.37 -4.95
N GLU A 132 7.60 -22.65 -6.20
CA GLU A 132 7.62 -24.02 -6.71
C GLU A 132 8.70 -24.88 -6.02
N TRP A 133 9.84 -24.28 -5.69
CA TRP A 133 10.87 -24.95 -4.89
C TRP A 133 10.31 -25.36 -3.54
N ALA A 134 9.66 -24.45 -2.81
CA ALA A 134 9.06 -24.72 -1.51
C ALA A 134 7.96 -25.80 -1.58
N ALA A 135 7.15 -25.80 -2.65
CA ALA A 135 6.15 -26.83 -2.88
C ALA A 135 6.75 -28.22 -3.16
N SER A 136 7.95 -28.28 -3.76
CA SER A 136 8.57 -29.54 -4.17
C SER A 136 9.41 -30.25 -3.11
N GLN A 137 9.67 -29.60 -1.97
CA GLN A 137 10.52 -30.18 -0.91
C GLN A 137 9.91 -31.45 -0.31
N PRO A 138 10.73 -32.43 0.11
CA PRO A 138 10.23 -33.71 0.63
C PRO A 138 9.39 -33.55 1.91
N TRP A 139 9.68 -32.54 2.72
CA TRP A 139 8.93 -32.17 3.94
C TRP A 139 7.71 -31.28 3.67
N SER A 140 7.44 -30.93 2.41
CA SER A 140 6.29 -30.12 2.01
C SER A 140 5.09 -31.00 1.66
N THR A 141 3.89 -30.55 2.01
CA THR A 141 2.64 -31.14 1.50
C THR A 141 2.36 -30.80 0.04
N GLY A 142 3.17 -29.92 -0.56
CA GLY A 142 2.93 -29.35 -1.88
C GLY A 142 2.01 -28.12 -1.87
N LYS A 143 1.45 -27.75 -0.71
CA LYS A 143 0.60 -26.56 -0.55
C LYS A 143 1.39 -25.41 0.07
N VAL A 144 1.45 -24.30 -0.67
CA VAL A 144 2.15 -23.08 -0.29
C VAL A 144 1.15 -21.95 -0.07
N GLY A 145 1.29 -21.22 1.04
CA GLY A 145 0.64 -19.95 1.30
C GLY A 145 1.64 -18.80 1.27
N LEU A 146 1.19 -17.62 0.88
CA LEU A 146 1.96 -16.39 1.03
C LEU A 146 1.34 -15.53 2.14
N LEU A 147 2.17 -15.08 3.08
CA LEU A 147 1.76 -14.27 4.22
C LEU A 147 2.90 -13.32 4.60
N GLY A 148 2.61 -12.02 4.64
CA GLY A 148 3.57 -11.00 5.01
C GLY A 148 2.99 -9.61 4.80
N ILE A 149 3.71 -8.59 5.29
CA ILE A 149 3.26 -7.19 5.28
C ILE A 149 3.96 -6.38 4.17
N SER A 150 3.38 -5.24 3.75
CA SER A 150 3.99 -4.24 2.86
C SER A 150 4.58 -4.80 1.58
N TYR A 151 5.91 -4.89 1.47
CA TYR A 151 6.59 -5.43 0.31
C TYR A 151 6.27 -6.91 0.12
N TYR A 152 6.28 -7.67 1.23
CA TYR A 152 5.94 -9.09 1.23
C TYR A 152 4.46 -9.34 0.94
N ALA A 153 3.60 -8.33 1.09
CA ALA A 153 2.20 -8.37 0.65
C ALA A 153 2.06 -7.99 -0.83
N GLY A 154 2.68 -6.88 -1.24
CA GLY A 154 2.60 -6.36 -2.60
C GLY A 154 3.20 -7.31 -3.65
N SER A 155 4.25 -8.06 -3.29
CA SER A 155 4.84 -9.07 -4.16
C SER A 155 3.95 -10.30 -4.37
N GLN A 156 3.02 -10.59 -3.44
CA GLN A 156 2.10 -11.74 -3.54
C GLN A 156 1.17 -11.59 -4.74
N TRP A 157 0.60 -10.40 -4.94
CA TRP A 157 -0.33 -10.13 -6.04
C TRP A 157 0.27 -10.51 -7.39
N ARG A 158 1.52 -10.11 -7.61
CA ARG A 158 2.24 -10.33 -8.87
C ARG A 158 2.62 -11.78 -9.09
N VAL A 159 3.17 -12.44 -8.07
CA VAL A 159 3.55 -13.85 -8.21
C VAL A 159 2.31 -14.74 -8.33
N ALA A 160 1.22 -14.42 -7.64
CA ALA A 160 -0.02 -15.17 -7.71
C ALA A 160 -0.69 -15.10 -9.10
N ALA A 161 -0.65 -13.94 -9.75
CA ALA A 161 -1.10 -13.78 -11.14
C ALA A 161 -0.31 -14.65 -12.13
N ARG A 162 0.90 -15.08 -11.75
CA ARG A 162 1.73 -15.98 -12.57
C ARG A 162 1.45 -17.47 -12.30
N LYS A 163 0.55 -17.80 -11.37
CA LYS A 163 0.04 -19.14 -11.09
C LYS A 163 1.15 -20.21 -10.87
N PRO A 164 2.14 -19.99 -9.98
CA PRO A 164 3.16 -21.00 -9.67
C PRO A 164 2.54 -22.29 -9.11
N LYS A 165 3.11 -23.43 -9.48
CA LYS A 165 2.66 -24.72 -8.97
C LYS A 165 2.81 -24.80 -7.45
N GLY A 166 1.75 -25.25 -6.78
CA GLY A 166 1.71 -25.44 -5.33
C GLY A 166 1.19 -24.23 -4.56
N LEU A 167 1.15 -23.03 -5.16
CA LEU A 167 0.49 -21.88 -4.52
C LEU A 167 -1.00 -22.17 -4.33
N SER A 168 -1.44 -22.09 -3.08
CA SER A 168 -2.77 -22.55 -2.65
C SER A 168 -3.56 -21.47 -1.91
N ALA A 169 -2.92 -20.41 -1.42
CA ALA A 169 -3.59 -19.24 -0.83
C ALA A 169 -2.64 -18.04 -0.72
N ILE A 170 -3.19 -16.82 -0.72
CA ILE A 170 -2.44 -15.59 -0.42
C ILE A 170 -3.14 -14.73 0.63
N VAL A 171 -2.35 -14.07 1.48
CA VAL A 171 -2.79 -13.14 2.52
C VAL A 171 -1.95 -11.86 2.41
N PRO A 172 -2.25 -10.99 1.43
CA PRO A 172 -1.59 -9.69 1.30
C PRO A 172 -2.07 -8.76 2.40
N TRP A 173 -1.25 -8.64 3.46
CA TRP A 173 -1.50 -7.75 4.59
C TRP A 173 -0.89 -6.38 4.34
N GLU A 174 -1.74 -5.37 4.12
CA GLU A 174 -1.32 -4.01 3.76
C GLU A 174 -0.31 -3.99 2.59
N GLY A 175 -0.76 -4.38 1.39
CA GLY A 175 0.10 -4.52 0.21
C GLY A 175 -0.47 -3.82 -1.02
N MET A 176 0.32 -2.94 -1.61
CA MET A 176 -0.01 -2.26 -2.87
C MET A 176 -0.16 -3.25 -4.02
N SER A 177 -1.16 -3.07 -4.87
CA SER A 177 -1.40 -3.96 -6.02
C SER A 177 -1.10 -3.25 -7.35
N ASP A 178 -1.18 -1.93 -7.41
CA ASP A 178 -0.77 -1.11 -8.53
C ASP A 178 0.52 -0.34 -8.19
N TYR A 179 1.64 -0.75 -8.80
CA TYR A 179 2.94 -0.13 -8.54
C TYR A 179 2.96 1.37 -8.79
N TYR A 180 2.27 1.80 -9.85
CA TYR A 180 2.28 3.19 -10.28
C TYR A 180 1.35 4.00 -9.38
N ARG A 181 0.06 3.63 -9.33
CA ARG A 181 -0.99 4.48 -8.73
C ARG A 181 -1.05 4.43 -7.21
N ASP A 182 -0.60 3.34 -6.58
CA ASP A 182 -0.69 3.18 -5.14
C ASP A 182 0.58 3.63 -4.40
N ARG A 183 1.71 3.72 -5.13
CA ARG A 183 3.03 3.89 -4.52
C ARG A 183 3.85 5.00 -5.12
N CYS A 184 4.04 4.99 -6.44
CA CYS A 184 5.00 5.88 -7.09
C CYS A 184 4.39 7.23 -7.46
N ARG A 185 3.17 7.23 -8.00
CA ARG A 185 2.52 8.42 -8.54
C ARG A 185 1.03 8.47 -8.19
N HIS A 186 0.68 9.29 -7.21
CA HIS A 186 -0.71 9.54 -6.86
C HIS A 186 -1.30 10.60 -7.79
N GLY A 187 -2.35 10.25 -8.54
CA GLY A 187 -2.94 11.19 -9.49
C GLY A 187 -2.01 11.63 -10.62
N GLY A 188 -0.88 10.94 -10.85
CA GLY A 188 0.19 11.32 -11.77
C GLY A 188 1.34 12.13 -11.14
N ILE A 189 1.21 12.56 -9.89
CA ILE A 189 2.20 13.35 -9.14
C ILE A 189 3.18 12.40 -8.44
N LEU A 190 4.49 12.61 -8.55
CA LEU A 190 5.50 11.74 -7.93
C LEU A 190 5.47 11.81 -6.40
N SER A 191 5.24 10.66 -5.74
CA SER A 191 5.41 10.46 -4.29
C SER A 191 6.85 10.00 -4.00
N ASN A 192 7.75 10.96 -3.78
CA ASN A 192 9.20 10.72 -3.78
C ASN A 192 9.79 10.45 -2.40
N ALA A 193 9.27 11.09 -1.35
CA ALA A 193 9.92 11.10 -0.04
C ALA A 193 10.00 9.70 0.60
N PHE A 194 8.91 8.92 0.52
CA PHE A 194 8.86 7.56 1.08
C PHE A 194 9.81 6.64 0.32
N ILE A 195 9.77 6.68 -1.02
CA ILE A 195 10.63 5.85 -1.87
C ILE A 195 12.10 6.13 -1.54
N LYS A 196 12.49 7.39 -1.40
CA LYS A 196 13.85 7.77 -1.01
C LYS A 196 14.24 7.26 0.37
N PHE A 197 13.36 7.40 1.37
CA PHE A 197 13.61 6.89 2.72
C PHE A 197 13.75 5.36 2.73
N TRP A 198 12.76 4.67 2.18
CA TRP A 198 12.67 3.23 2.09
C TRP A 198 13.88 2.63 1.36
N TRP A 199 14.22 3.18 0.17
CA TRP A 199 15.35 2.73 -0.63
C TRP A 199 16.66 2.81 0.13
N ASN A 200 16.97 4.00 0.67
CA ASN A 200 18.26 4.28 1.30
C ASN A 200 18.42 3.60 2.66
N ARG A 201 17.33 3.40 3.41
CA ARG A 201 17.36 2.76 4.73
C ARG A 201 17.28 1.23 4.65
N GLN A 202 16.37 0.71 3.83
CA GLN A 202 15.93 -0.69 3.94
C GLN A 202 16.41 -1.58 2.78
N VAL A 203 16.59 -1.03 1.58
CA VAL A 203 16.91 -1.83 0.39
C VAL A 203 18.40 -1.82 0.09
N ILE A 204 18.97 -0.64 -0.19
CA ILE A 204 20.37 -0.55 -0.62
C ILE A 204 21.35 -0.97 0.49
N THR A 205 20.94 -0.88 1.76
CA THR A 205 21.68 -1.37 2.94
C THR A 205 21.84 -2.87 2.97
N ASN A 206 20.96 -3.58 2.28
CA ASN A 206 20.97 -5.02 2.15
C ASN A 206 21.40 -5.50 0.74
N GLN A 207 22.00 -4.64 -0.09
CA GLN A 207 22.46 -5.05 -1.42
C GLN A 207 23.50 -6.19 -1.32
N TYR A 208 23.35 -7.22 -2.17
CA TYR A 208 24.31 -8.31 -2.26
C TYR A 208 25.72 -7.79 -2.55
N GLY A 209 26.70 -8.25 -1.78
CA GLY A 209 28.10 -7.83 -1.89
C GLY A 209 28.41 -6.52 -1.17
N ARG A 210 27.46 -5.91 -0.46
CA ARG A 210 27.72 -4.68 0.29
C ARG A 210 28.56 -4.97 1.55
N PRO A 211 29.71 -4.28 1.76
CA PRO A 211 30.57 -4.51 2.90
C PRO A 211 29.97 -4.06 4.24
N GLY A 212 30.40 -4.72 5.31
CA GLY A 212 30.19 -4.31 6.70
C GLY A 212 28.74 -4.37 7.19
N ARG A 213 27.91 -5.24 6.61
CA ARG A 213 26.54 -5.47 7.08
C ARG A 213 26.54 -5.99 8.52
N LYS A 214 27.43 -6.93 8.83
CA LYS A 214 27.55 -7.50 10.19
C LYS A 214 27.91 -6.42 11.22
N ALA A 215 28.87 -5.56 10.90
CA ALA A 215 29.31 -4.49 11.79
C ALA A 215 28.22 -3.43 12.07
N ARG A 216 27.19 -3.35 11.22
CA ARG A 216 26.04 -2.45 11.37
C ARG A 216 24.80 -3.14 11.98
N ASN A 217 24.93 -4.38 12.45
CA ASN A 217 23.82 -5.22 12.86
C ASN A 217 22.74 -5.37 11.76
N TRP A 218 23.17 -5.45 10.50
CA TRP A 218 22.29 -5.57 9.32
C TRP A 218 22.36 -6.97 8.69
N GLY A 219 22.37 -7.99 9.55
CA GLY A 219 22.60 -9.38 9.18
C GLY A 219 24.08 -9.70 8.90
N PRO A 220 24.41 -10.95 8.55
CA PRO A 220 25.76 -11.35 8.20
C PRO A 220 26.26 -10.65 6.93
N ASP A 221 27.58 -10.53 6.80
CA ASP A 221 28.20 -10.10 5.54
C ASP A 221 27.93 -11.11 4.42
N THR A 222 28.10 -10.67 3.18
CA THR A 222 27.85 -11.51 2.00
C THR A 222 28.84 -12.69 1.98
N ILE A 223 28.31 -13.91 1.90
CA ILE A 223 29.10 -15.14 2.05
C ILE A 223 30.15 -15.29 0.94
N GLU A 224 29.82 -14.86 -0.27
CA GLU A 224 30.71 -14.83 -1.43
C GLU A 224 31.70 -13.64 -1.44
N GLY A 225 31.62 -12.73 -0.45
CA GLY A 225 32.53 -11.59 -0.30
C GLY A 225 31.95 -10.26 -0.79
N ASP A 226 32.74 -9.21 -0.61
CA ASP A 226 32.35 -7.83 -0.92
C ASP A 226 32.51 -7.50 -2.41
N LEU A 227 31.79 -6.48 -2.84
CA LEU A 227 31.91 -5.82 -4.15
C LEU A 227 32.42 -4.40 -3.96
N SER A 228 33.15 -3.90 -4.96
CA SER A 228 33.49 -2.48 -5.02
C SER A 228 32.24 -1.61 -5.22
N GLU A 229 32.31 -0.32 -4.84
CA GLU A 229 31.15 0.58 -5.05
C GLU A 229 30.78 0.70 -6.53
N GLU A 230 31.75 0.67 -7.45
CA GLU A 230 31.51 0.68 -8.90
C GLU A 230 30.72 -0.56 -9.35
N GLU A 231 31.03 -1.74 -8.80
CA GLU A 231 30.28 -2.96 -9.07
C GLU A 231 28.89 -2.94 -8.46
N LEU A 232 28.73 -2.42 -7.24
CA LEU A 232 27.43 -2.24 -6.59
C LEU A 232 26.54 -1.30 -7.40
N GLU A 233 27.08 -0.18 -7.88
CA GLU A 233 26.36 0.78 -8.71
C GLU A 233 25.95 0.18 -10.06
N LYS A 234 26.84 -0.53 -10.74
CA LYS A 234 26.51 -1.24 -11.98
C LYS A 234 25.49 -2.36 -11.78
N ASN A 235 25.43 -2.95 -10.59
CA ASN A 235 24.56 -4.09 -10.26
C ASN A 235 23.23 -3.70 -9.59
N ARG A 236 22.78 -2.44 -9.72
CA ARG A 236 21.47 -1.98 -9.22
C ARG A 236 20.69 -1.16 -10.25
N GLN A 237 19.36 -1.20 -10.16
CA GLN A 237 18.45 -0.19 -10.71
C GLN A 237 17.97 0.70 -9.57
N ASP A 238 18.33 1.98 -9.57
CA ASP A 238 17.99 2.88 -8.48
C ASP A 238 16.57 3.43 -8.60
N GLN A 239 15.67 2.97 -7.73
CA GLN A 239 14.27 3.41 -7.77
C GLN A 239 14.08 4.91 -7.47
N THR A 240 15.02 5.56 -6.78
CA THR A 240 14.93 7.01 -6.55
C THR A 240 15.18 7.81 -7.83
N VAL A 241 15.99 7.26 -8.74
CA VAL A 241 16.26 7.83 -10.06
C VAL A 241 15.18 7.40 -11.04
N ASP A 242 14.85 6.11 -11.10
CA ASP A 242 13.93 5.56 -12.09
C ASP A 242 12.51 6.15 -11.96
N ASN A 243 11.98 6.30 -10.74
CA ASN A 243 10.62 6.84 -10.57
C ASN A 243 10.54 8.35 -10.90
N GLN A 244 11.64 9.10 -10.75
CA GLN A 244 11.72 10.50 -11.18
C GLN A 244 11.84 10.60 -12.71
N ALA A 245 12.69 9.77 -13.32
CA ALA A 245 12.95 9.76 -14.75
C ALA A 245 11.77 9.27 -15.60
N ASN A 246 10.99 8.31 -15.08
CA ASN A 246 9.83 7.75 -15.75
C ASN A 246 8.54 8.39 -15.20
N ARG A 247 7.66 8.83 -16.09
CA ARG A 247 6.45 9.61 -15.78
C ARG A 247 5.17 8.86 -16.09
N PHE A 248 5.14 8.03 -17.11
CA PHE A 248 3.92 7.44 -17.66
C PHE A 248 3.91 5.92 -17.52
N ARG A 249 2.73 5.31 -17.38
CA ARG A 249 2.60 3.85 -17.22
C ARG A 249 3.08 3.05 -18.43
N ASP A 250 3.09 3.66 -19.62
CA ASP A 250 3.64 3.09 -20.85
C ASP A 250 5.16 3.28 -21.00
N ASP A 251 5.82 4.00 -20.08
CA ASP A 251 7.29 3.99 -20.00
C ASP A 251 7.76 2.56 -19.68
N ALA A 252 8.82 2.09 -20.36
CA ALA A 252 9.30 0.72 -20.23
C ALA A 252 9.55 0.29 -18.78
N TYR A 253 10.00 1.22 -17.92
CA TYR A 253 10.18 0.98 -16.50
C TYR A 253 8.90 0.57 -15.78
N TYR A 254 7.80 1.31 -15.96
CA TYR A 254 6.52 1.00 -15.30
C TYR A 254 5.80 -0.16 -16.00
N ALA A 255 5.77 -0.16 -17.33
CA ALA A 255 5.13 -1.21 -18.12
C ALA A 255 5.67 -2.61 -17.80
N SER A 256 6.96 -2.72 -17.47
CA SER A 256 7.59 -4.00 -17.05
C SER A 256 7.06 -4.60 -15.74
N LYS A 257 6.30 -3.81 -14.95
CA LYS A 257 5.79 -4.19 -13.62
C LYS A 257 4.29 -4.47 -13.60
N GLU A 258 3.64 -4.33 -14.76
CA GLU A 258 2.22 -4.55 -14.93
C GLU A 258 1.88 -6.04 -15.02
N TYR A 259 0.70 -6.40 -14.52
CA TYR A 259 0.15 -7.75 -14.51
C TYR A 259 -1.37 -7.67 -14.42
N ASP A 260 -2.08 -8.73 -14.80
CA ASP A 260 -3.53 -8.79 -14.64
C ASP A 260 -3.89 -9.37 -13.28
N MET A 261 -4.61 -8.60 -12.47
CA MET A 261 -5.14 -9.09 -11.18
C MET A 261 -6.18 -10.20 -11.39
N GLY A 262 -6.87 -10.20 -12.53
CA GLY A 262 -7.83 -11.24 -12.90
C GLY A 262 -7.22 -12.64 -12.97
N ASP A 263 -5.90 -12.75 -13.18
CA ASP A 263 -5.19 -14.02 -13.18
C ASP A 263 -4.95 -14.60 -11.78
N ILE A 264 -5.26 -13.87 -10.71
CA ILE A 264 -5.14 -14.37 -9.34
C ILE A 264 -6.36 -15.24 -9.02
N GLU A 265 -6.21 -16.56 -9.16
CA GLU A 265 -7.31 -17.53 -8.97
C GLU A 265 -7.30 -18.22 -7.60
N VAL A 266 -6.15 -18.23 -6.91
CA VAL A 266 -6.01 -18.86 -5.59
C VAL A 266 -6.83 -18.11 -4.54
N PRO A 267 -7.31 -18.79 -3.48
CA PRO A 267 -7.95 -18.15 -2.33
C PRO A 267 -7.16 -16.95 -1.81
N LEU A 268 -7.88 -15.87 -1.50
CA LEU A 268 -7.31 -14.57 -1.15
C LEU A 268 -7.97 -13.99 0.10
N LEU A 269 -7.16 -13.58 1.08
CA LEU A 269 -7.56 -12.70 2.17
C LEU A 269 -6.78 -11.38 2.10
N SER A 270 -7.37 -10.35 1.49
CA SER A 270 -6.79 -9.01 1.42
C SER A 270 -7.06 -8.26 2.71
N VAL A 271 -6.01 -7.83 3.42
CA VAL A 271 -6.16 -7.05 4.65
C VAL A 271 -5.69 -5.62 4.39
N GLY A 272 -6.62 -4.67 4.36
CA GLY A 272 -6.32 -3.24 4.21
C GLY A 272 -6.48 -2.50 5.53
N ASN A 273 -5.84 -1.34 5.65
CA ASN A 273 -5.88 -0.53 6.88
C ASN A 273 -6.37 0.88 6.57
N TRP A 274 -7.38 1.35 7.31
CA TRP A 274 -7.96 2.69 7.13
C TRP A 274 -6.96 3.83 7.36
N GLY A 275 -5.88 3.58 8.11
CA GLY A 275 -4.77 4.50 8.30
C GLY A 275 -3.79 4.58 7.13
N GLY A 276 -3.80 3.58 6.23
CA GLY A 276 -2.87 3.42 5.12
C GLY A 276 -3.18 4.32 3.91
N ILE A 277 -3.63 5.55 4.14
CA ILE A 277 -4.21 6.49 3.15
C ILE A 277 -3.25 7.05 2.11
N LEU A 278 -2.00 6.56 2.07
CA LEU A 278 -0.89 7.07 1.24
C LEU A 278 -0.04 5.99 0.59
N LEU A 279 -0.35 4.71 0.82
CA LEU A 279 0.38 3.60 0.20
C LEU A 279 -0.50 2.38 -0.09
N HIS A 280 -0.90 1.63 0.95
CA HIS A 280 -1.41 0.27 0.72
C HIS A 280 -2.93 0.16 0.59
N LEU A 281 -3.70 1.06 1.22
CA LEU A 281 -5.16 0.93 1.35
C LEU A 281 -5.86 0.78 0.00
N ARG A 282 -5.53 1.64 -0.96
CA ARG A 282 -6.07 1.58 -2.32
C ARG A 282 -5.77 0.24 -2.99
N GLY A 283 -4.53 -0.23 -2.90
CA GLY A 283 -4.09 -1.47 -3.52
C GLY A 283 -4.75 -2.72 -2.96
N ASN A 284 -4.96 -2.80 -1.64
CA ASN A 284 -5.69 -3.92 -1.03
C ASN A 284 -7.13 -4.02 -1.52
N ILE A 285 -7.82 -2.87 -1.61
CA ILE A 285 -9.22 -2.80 -2.07
C ILE A 285 -9.31 -3.13 -3.56
N GLU A 286 -8.51 -2.49 -4.40
CA GLU A 286 -8.50 -2.76 -5.85
C GLU A 286 -8.07 -4.20 -6.15
N GLY A 287 -7.09 -4.73 -5.40
CA GLY A 287 -6.63 -6.12 -5.53
C GLY A 287 -7.76 -7.12 -5.23
N TYR A 288 -8.53 -6.88 -4.17
CA TYR A 288 -9.73 -7.67 -3.88
C TYR A 288 -10.81 -7.54 -4.97
N ILE A 289 -11.12 -6.32 -5.43
CA ILE A 289 -12.16 -6.09 -6.45
C ILE A 289 -11.81 -6.86 -7.74
N HIS A 290 -10.57 -6.75 -8.20
CA HIS A 290 -10.16 -7.23 -9.52
C HIS A 290 -9.55 -8.64 -9.53
N ALA A 291 -9.25 -9.25 -8.38
CA ALA A 291 -8.81 -10.63 -8.34
C ALA A 291 -9.86 -11.60 -8.91
N GLY A 292 -9.43 -12.54 -9.75
CA GLY A 292 -10.26 -13.61 -10.33
C GLY A 292 -10.61 -14.73 -9.35
N SER A 293 -10.12 -14.65 -8.12
CA SER A 293 -10.30 -15.68 -7.10
C SER A 293 -11.77 -15.88 -6.73
N LYS A 294 -12.17 -17.14 -6.69
CA LYS A 294 -13.51 -17.56 -6.25
C LYS A 294 -13.72 -17.33 -4.75
N PHE A 295 -12.68 -17.56 -3.94
CA PHE A 295 -12.71 -17.38 -2.49
C PHE A 295 -11.85 -16.17 -2.13
N LYS A 296 -12.43 -14.98 -2.26
CA LYS A 296 -11.78 -13.73 -1.93
C LYS A 296 -12.50 -13.01 -0.80
N TYR A 297 -11.71 -12.49 0.12
CA TYR A 297 -12.16 -11.81 1.33
C TYR A 297 -11.39 -10.50 1.50
N LEU A 298 -12.10 -9.45 1.92
CA LEU A 298 -11.55 -8.14 2.24
C LEU A 298 -11.75 -7.88 3.74
N ARG A 299 -10.65 -7.66 4.46
CA ARG A 299 -10.69 -7.26 5.86
C ARG A 299 -10.09 -5.87 6.01
N LEU A 300 -10.86 -4.93 6.55
CA LEU A 300 -10.42 -3.56 6.79
C LEU A 300 -10.25 -3.35 8.28
N ILE A 301 -9.04 -2.94 8.68
CA ILE A 301 -8.60 -2.80 10.07
C ILE A 301 -8.18 -1.35 10.38
N THR A 302 -7.83 -1.11 11.65
CA THR A 302 -7.16 0.10 12.13
C THR A 302 -5.87 -0.28 12.87
N GLY A 303 -5.10 0.72 13.27
CA GLY A 303 -3.86 0.55 14.01
C GLY A 303 -2.63 0.87 13.16
N ARG A 304 -1.46 0.81 13.79
CA ARG A 304 -0.17 0.97 13.10
C ARG A 304 0.02 -0.11 12.06
N HIS A 305 0.82 0.14 11.03
CA HIS A 305 1.05 -0.81 9.94
C HIS A 305 1.64 -2.16 10.37
N ASP A 306 2.44 -2.16 11.44
CA ASP A 306 3.32 -3.27 11.82
C ASP A 306 2.80 -4.15 12.97
N LEU A 307 1.89 -3.63 13.81
CA LEU A 307 1.47 -4.31 15.04
C LEU A 307 0.24 -5.22 14.86
N PRO A 308 -0.84 -4.83 14.16
CA PRO A 308 -2.06 -5.62 14.00
C PRO A 308 -1.83 -6.99 13.39
N PHE A 309 -0.82 -7.14 12.52
CA PHE A 309 -0.43 -8.42 11.97
C PHE A 309 -0.08 -9.47 13.05
N TYR A 310 0.36 -9.03 14.24
CA TYR A 310 0.76 -9.88 15.36
C TYR A 310 -0.25 -9.88 16.53
N TYR A 311 -1.40 -9.21 16.40
CA TYR A 311 -2.47 -9.27 17.41
C TYR A 311 -3.11 -10.66 17.41
N GLU A 312 -3.46 -11.17 18.59
CA GLU A 312 -3.91 -12.56 18.75
C GLU A 312 -5.16 -12.85 17.91
N GLU A 313 -6.12 -11.93 17.90
CA GLU A 313 -7.34 -12.00 17.12
C GLU A 313 -7.09 -11.98 15.61
N GLU A 314 -6.10 -11.20 15.16
CA GLU A 314 -5.77 -11.05 13.75
C GLU A 314 -4.95 -12.24 13.23
N VAL A 315 -4.04 -12.76 14.05
CA VAL A 315 -3.30 -14.00 13.78
C VAL A 315 -4.27 -15.18 13.71
N GLU A 316 -5.33 -15.23 14.52
CA GLU A 316 -6.35 -16.27 14.40
C GLU A 316 -7.13 -16.20 13.08
N ILE A 317 -7.43 -14.99 12.59
CA ILE A 317 -8.04 -14.82 11.26
C ILE A 317 -7.09 -15.35 10.17
N GLN A 318 -5.82 -14.94 10.19
CA GLN A 318 -4.81 -15.45 9.25
C GLN A 318 -4.72 -16.99 9.31
N ARG A 319 -4.61 -17.55 10.51
CA ARG A 319 -4.47 -18.98 10.75
C ARG A 319 -5.68 -19.75 10.27
N SER A 320 -6.89 -19.32 10.61
CA SER A 320 -8.12 -20.02 10.21
C SER A 320 -8.32 -20.06 8.71
N PHE A 321 -7.99 -18.97 8.00
CA PHE A 321 -8.01 -18.91 6.55
C PHE A 321 -6.97 -19.84 5.93
N LEU A 322 -5.72 -19.78 6.41
CA LEU A 322 -4.63 -20.62 5.92
C LEU A 322 -4.86 -22.10 6.23
N ASP A 323 -5.43 -22.45 7.38
CA ASP A 323 -5.73 -23.84 7.75
C ASP A 323 -6.77 -24.45 6.78
N ALA A 324 -7.82 -23.68 6.42
CA ALA A 324 -8.85 -24.12 5.49
C ALA A 324 -8.25 -24.52 4.12
N PHE A 325 -7.39 -23.71 3.55
CA PHE A 325 -6.87 -23.94 2.19
C PHE A 325 -5.59 -24.79 2.16
N LEU A 326 -4.73 -24.65 3.17
CA LEU A 326 -3.43 -25.34 3.21
C LEU A 326 -3.47 -26.68 3.94
N LYS A 327 -4.33 -26.85 4.94
CA LYS A 327 -4.49 -28.11 5.69
C LYS A 327 -5.79 -28.85 5.38
N GLY A 328 -6.79 -28.16 4.83
CA GLY A 328 -8.15 -28.70 4.68
C GLY A 328 -8.94 -28.66 6.00
N GLU A 329 -8.47 -27.90 6.99
CA GLU A 329 -9.09 -27.76 8.31
C GLU A 329 -9.97 -26.51 8.35
N ASP A 330 -11.12 -26.57 7.70
CA ASP A 330 -12.01 -25.42 7.54
C ASP A 330 -13.01 -25.25 8.70
N ARG A 331 -12.52 -24.76 9.84
CA ARG A 331 -13.33 -24.56 11.06
C ARG A 331 -14.33 -23.41 11.00
N VAL A 332 -14.11 -22.44 10.11
CA VAL A 332 -14.96 -21.23 9.98
C VAL A 332 -15.91 -21.36 8.78
N GLY A 333 -15.48 -22.06 7.72
CA GLY A 333 -16.19 -22.17 6.46
C GLY A 333 -15.61 -21.30 5.33
N TRP A 334 -14.33 -20.96 5.37
CA TRP A 334 -13.65 -20.14 4.35
C TRP A 334 -13.71 -20.74 2.95
N SER A 335 -13.75 -22.07 2.85
CA SER A 335 -13.82 -22.81 1.59
C SER A 335 -15.26 -23.15 1.16
N GLN A 336 -16.26 -22.66 1.90
CA GLN A 336 -17.68 -22.88 1.64
C GLN A 336 -18.30 -21.57 1.12
N GLU A 337 -18.83 -21.60 -0.10
CA GLU A 337 -19.44 -20.42 -0.72
C GLU A 337 -20.56 -19.84 0.15
N GLY A 338 -20.50 -18.53 0.40
CA GLY A 338 -21.50 -17.80 1.18
C GLY A 338 -21.47 -18.06 2.69
N LYS A 339 -20.56 -18.89 3.20
CA LYS A 339 -20.48 -19.21 4.63
C LYS A 339 -19.77 -18.12 5.44
N VAL A 340 -18.74 -17.49 4.87
CA VAL A 340 -18.05 -16.33 5.45
C VAL A 340 -18.40 -15.09 4.64
N ALA A 341 -18.67 -13.98 5.32
CA ALA A 341 -18.91 -12.70 4.66
C ALA A 341 -17.65 -12.27 3.88
N PRO A 342 -17.76 -11.89 2.61
CA PRO A 342 -16.61 -11.52 1.80
C PRO A 342 -15.97 -10.20 2.22
N VAL A 343 -16.64 -9.38 3.03
CA VAL A 343 -16.11 -8.10 3.51
C VAL A 343 -16.33 -7.96 5.01
N SER A 344 -15.26 -7.67 5.76
CA SER A 344 -15.27 -7.35 7.18
C SER A 344 -14.58 -6.01 7.40
N LEU A 345 -15.20 -5.05 8.09
CA LEU A 345 -14.62 -3.72 8.26
C LEU A 345 -14.81 -3.15 9.66
N VAL A 346 -13.80 -2.43 10.15
CA VAL A 346 -13.89 -1.59 11.35
C VAL A 346 -14.59 -0.27 11.00
N LEU A 347 -15.52 0.14 11.84
CA LEU A 347 -16.23 1.42 11.76
C LEU A 347 -15.57 2.44 12.69
N ARG A 348 -14.86 3.42 12.14
CA ARG A 348 -14.22 4.52 12.86
C ARG A 348 -15.28 5.51 13.37
N LYS A 349 -15.83 5.20 14.54
CA LYS A 349 -16.89 5.95 15.23
C LYS A 349 -16.38 6.59 16.52
N GLY A 350 -16.63 7.89 16.67
CA GLY A 350 -16.21 8.68 17.83
C GLY A 350 -14.74 9.08 17.80
N ASN A 351 -14.34 9.89 18.78
CA ASN A 351 -12.97 10.39 18.95
C ASN A 351 -12.26 9.60 20.07
N VAL A 352 -11.55 8.53 19.70
CA VAL A 352 -10.83 7.65 20.65
C VAL A 352 -9.34 7.97 20.76
N GLY A 353 -8.87 8.96 19.98
CA GLY A 353 -7.45 9.24 19.76
C GLY A 353 -6.84 8.38 18.64
N PHE A 354 -5.52 8.43 18.56
CA PHE A 354 -4.71 7.69 17.59
C PHE A 354 -3.50 7.06 18.29
N ASN A 355 -2.94 6.03 17.66
CA ASN A 355 -1.80 5.25 18.11
C ASN A 355 -1.98 4.64 19.52
N ASP A 356 -3.20 4.18 19.80
CA ASP A 356 -3.60 3.57 21.08
C ASP A 356 -4.47 2.33 20.79
N ALA A 357 -3.83 1.17 20.67
CA ALA A 357 -4.49 -0.07 20.25
C ALA A 357 -5.62 -0.50 21.20
N GLU A 358 -5.51 -0.22 22.51
CA GLU A 358 -6.57 -0.56 23.46
C GLU A 358 -7.80 0.34 23.29
N LYS A 359 -7.61 1.64 23.05
CA LYS A 359 -8.74 2.53 22.79
C LYS A 359 -9.39 2.27 21.44
N GLU A 360 -8.64 1.88 20.41
CA GLU A 360 -9.20 1.58 19.09
C GLU A 360 -10.09 0.32 19.07
N LYS A 361 -9.97 -0.59 20.06
CA LYS A 361 -10.86 -1.76 20.18
C LYS A 361 -12.33 -1.41 20.36
N VAL A 362 -12.66 -0.18 20.76
CA VAL A 362 -14.07 0.25 20.89
C VAL A 362 -14.74 0.47 19.55
N TYR A 363 -13.98 0.58 18.46
CA TYR A 363 -14.55 0.70 17.13
C TYR A 363 -15.32 -0.58 16.75
N PRO A 364 -16.61 -0.48 16.40
CA PRO A 364 -17.38 -1.65 16.05
C PRO A 364 -16.90 -2.26 14.74
N ARG A 365 -17.01 -3.59 14.63
CA ARG A 365 -16.76 -4.33 13.39
C ARG A 365 -18.09 -4.71 12.74
N ARG A 366 -18.17 -4.63 11.41
CA ARG A 366 -19.33 -5.02 10.61
C ARG A 366 -18.93 -5.95 9.47
N GLU A 367 -19.77 -6.95 9.23
CA GLU A 367 -19.65 -7.92 8.13
C GLU A 367 -20.61 -7.54 7.00
N GLU A 368 -20.19 -7.69 5.76
CA GLU A 368 -20.85 -7.18 4.56
C GLU A 368 -20.74 -8.19 3.40
N SER A 369 -21.78 -8.25 2.56
CA SER A 369 -21.87 -9.25 1.49
C SER A 369 -21.09 -8.88 0.22
N GLN A 370 -20.62 -7.64 0.10
CA GLN A 370 -19.87 -7.17 -1.06
C GLN A 370 -19.16 -5.83 -0.80
N TRP A 371 -18.20 -5.50 -1.67
CA TRP A 371 -17.60 -4.16 -1.76
C TRP A 371 -17.67 -3.65 -3.21
N PRO A 372 -18.06 -2.38 -3.46
CA PRO A 372 -18.61 -1.42 -2.49
C PRO A 372 -19.88 -1.93 -1.80
N LEU A 373 -20.25 -1.33 -0.67
CA LEU A 373 -21.38 -1.80 0.13
C LEU A 373 -22.70 -1.70 -0.67
N ALA A 374 -23.56 -2.71 -0.59
CA ALA A 374 -24.82 -2.75 -1.33
C ALA A 374 -25.76 -1.57 -1.01
N SER A 375 -25.70 -1.07 0.22
CA SER A 375 -26.50 0.05 0.72
C SER A 375 -25.96 1.43 0.35
N THR A 376 -24.81 1.51 -0.35
CA THR A 376 -24.13 2.79 -0.61
C THR A 376 -25.00 3.75 -1.42
N GLN A 377 -25.22 4.95 -0.87
CA GLN A 377 -25.86 6.07 -1.57
C GLN A 377 -24.83 7.15 -1.85
N TYR A 378 -24.43 7.28 -3.12
CA TYR A 378 -23.53 8.35 -3.55
C TYR A 378 -24.26 9.70 -3.57
N LYS A 379 -23.94 10.56 -2.62
CA LYS A 379 -24.55 11.89 -2.46
C LYS A 379 -23.55 12.99 -2.74
N LYS A 380 -23.97 14.00 -3.51
CA LYS A 380 -23.15 15.18 -3.82
C LYS A 380 -23.29 16.20 -2.70
N LEU A 381 -22.15 16.67 -2.25
CA LEU A 381 -22.00 17.75 -1.28
C LEU A 381 -21.26 18.89 -1.98
N PHE A 382 -21.99 19.94 -2.32
CA PHE A 382 -21.54 21.03 -3.17
C PHE A 382 -20.71 22.05 -2.39
N LEU A 383 -19.61 22.48 -2.99
CA LEU A 383 -18.80 23.57 -2.47
C LEU A 383 -19.46 24.91 -2.86
N THR A 384 -19.51 25.84 -1.92
CA THR A 384 -19.95 27.22 -2.16
C THR A 384 -18.75 28.17 -2.18
N PRO A 385 -18.85 29.34 -2.82
CA PRO A 385 -17.74 30.29 -2.83
C PRO A 385 -17.55 31.02 -1.50
N ASP A 386 -18.39 30.73 -0.50
CA ASP A 386 -18.29 31.22 0.87
C ASP A 386 -17.67 30.18 1.81
N GLN A 387 -17.01 29.16 1.22
CA GLN A 387 -16.26 28.12 1.93
C GLN A 387 -17.14 27.19 2.78
N GLU A 388 -18.35 26.93 2.28
CA GLU A 388 -19.29 25.97 2.87
C GLU A 388 -19.45 24.73 1.98
N LEU A 389 -19.90 23.65 2.59
CA LEU A 389 -20.35 22.42 1.96
C LEU A 389 -21.86 22.26 2.18
N SER A 390 -22.63 22.16 1.08
CA SER A 390 -24.09 22.05 1.12
C SER A 390 -24.60 20.82 0.39
N TRP A 391 -25.61 20.16 0.94
CA TRP A 391 -26.33 19.08 0.24
C TRP A 391 -27.21 19.63 -0.89
N ASP A 392 -27.61 20.89 -0.78
CA ASP A 392 -28.38 21.58 -1.80
C ASP A 392 -27.48 22.14 -2.88
N LYS A 393 -27.91 21.96 -4.12
CA LYS A 393 -27.23 22.49 -5.28
C LYS A 393 -27.25 24.03 -5.24
N PRO A 394 -26.10 24.72 -5.19
CA PRO A 394 -26.08 26.17 -5.04
C PRO A 394 -26.44 26.86 -6.36
N THR A 395 -27.22 27.94 -6.25
CA THR A 395 -27.36 28.94 -7.32
C THR A 395 -26.34 30.04 -7.09
N THR A 396 -25.18 29.92 -7.75
CA THR A 396 -24.06 30.84 -7.54
C THR A 396 -23.86 31.75 -8.75
N GLU A 397 -23.63 33.03 -8.49
CA GLU A 397 -23.03 33.94 -9.47
C GLU A 397 -21.58 33.53 -9.78
N ARG A 398 -21.00 34.11 -10.83
CA ARG A 398 -19.60 33.81 -11.19
C ARG A 398 -18.66 34.35 -10.12
N LYS A 399 -17.99 33.46 -9.39
CA LYS A 399 -16.97 33.79 -8.39
C LYS A 399 -15.81 32.82 -8.53
N LYS A 400 -14.61 33.23 -8.12
CA LYS A 400 -13.46 32.31 -8.02
C LYS A 400 -12.77 32.46 -6.68
N LEU A 401 -12.30 31.34 -6.15
CA LEU A 401 -11.39 31.29 -5.01
C LEU A 401 -10.00 30.95 -5.54
N SER A 402 -8.95 31.51 -4.94
CA SER A 402 -7.58 31.37 -5.44
C SER A 402 -6.63 31.02 -4.32
N TYR A 403 -5.58 30.28 -4.65
CA TYR A 403 -4.49 29.95 -3.75
C TYR A 403 -3.19 29.82 -4.55
N LYS A 404 -2.07 30.16 -3.93
CA LYS A 404 -0.74 30.06 -4.55
C LYS A 404 -0.32 28.61 -4.65
N ALA A 405 0.17 28.19 -5.81
CA ALA A 405 0.66 26.83 -6.04
C ALA A 405 1.99 26.56 -5.28
N LEU A 406 2.48 25.30 -5.35
CA LEU A 406 3.78 24.87 -4.82
C LEU A 406 3.93 25.01 -3.29
N GLY A 407 2.91 24.58 -2.54
CA GLY A 407 3.00 24.45 -1.09
C GLY A 407 3.86 23.27 -0.64
N THR A 408 4.44 23.41 0.54
CA THR A 408 5.07 22.33 1.33
C THR A 408 4.24 22.04 2.58
N LEU A 409 4.58 21.01 3.35
CA LEU A 409 3.89 20.69 4.61
C LEU A 409 3.95 21.83 5.65
N GLU A 410 4.96 22.69 5.55
CA GLU A 410 5.19 23.81 6.47
C GLU A 410 4.62 25.14 5.94
N ASN A 411 4.34 25.24 4.65
CA ASN A 411 3.95 26.49 3.99
C ASN A 411 3.00 26.25 2.81
N GLN A 412 1.87 25.61 3.08
CA GLN A 412 0.77 25.39 2.16
C GLN A 412 -0.26 26.52 2.23
N GLU A 413 -0.89 26.80 1.09
CA GLU A 413 -2.14 27.55 1.04
C GLU A 413 -3.30 26.58 0.88
N VAL A 414 -4.36 26.78 1.65
CA VAL A 414 -5.49 25.85 1.73
C VAL A 414 -6.80 26.62 1.60
N LEU A 415 -7.67 26.15 0.70
CA LEU A 415 -9.08 26.48 0.71
C LEU A 415 -9.83 25.39 1.47
N GLN A 416 -10.49 25.74 2.58
CA GLN A 416 -11.25 24.82 3.40
C GLN A 416 -12.75 25.03 3.16
N PHE A 417 -13.51 23.95 3.03
CA PHE A 417 -14.96 23.98 2.87
C PHE A 417 -15.57 23.12 3.96
N SER A 418 -16.48 23.67 4.76
CA SER A 418 -17.03 22.98 5.95
C SER A 418 -18.51 22.69 5.81
N THR A 419 -18.96 21.52 6.27
CA THR A 419 -20.40 21.26 6.41
C THR A 419 -21.00 22.07 7.56
N PRO A 420 -22.32 22.32 7.55
CA PRO A 420 -23.03 22.52 8.81
C PRO A 420 -22.82 21.29 9.72
N ALA A 421 -23.15 21.46 11.01
CA ALA A 421 -23.17 20.33 11.94
C ALA A 421 -24.17 19.28 11.45
N PHE A 422 -23.78 18.01 11.45
CA PHE A 422 -24.65 16.91 11.04
C PHE A 422 -25.83 16.78 12.01
N GLU A 423 -27.05 16.71 11.47
CA GLU A 423 -28.28 16.64 12.29
C GLU A 423 -28.52 15.26 12.91
N ALA A 424 -27.92 14.24 12.32
CA ALA A 424 -27.96 12.85 12.76
C ALA A 424 -26.62 12.17 12.47
N GLU A 425 -26.36 11.06 13.19
CA GLU A 425 -25.23 10.19 12.88
C GLU A 425 -25.29 9.76 11.42
N THR A 426 -24.15 9.90 10.73
CA THR A 426 -24.04 9.57 9.30
C THR A 426 -22.75 8.81 9.05
N GLU A 427 -22.89 7.61 8.49
CA GLU A 427 -21.75 6.82 8.05
C GLU A 427 -21.38 7.14 6.61
N ILE A 428 -20.07 7.27 6.38
CA ILE A 428 -19.46 7.41 5.05
C ILE A 428 -18.48 6.26 4.88
N THR A 429 -18.79 5.31 3.99
CA THR A 429 -17.97 4.12 3.75
C THR A 429 -17.91 3.79 2.27
N GLY A 430 -16.72 3.91 1.68
CA GLY A 430 -16.50 3.62 0.26
C GLY A 430 -15.52 4.56 -0.41
N HIS A 431 -15.59 4.59 -1.74
CA HIS A 431 -14.79 5.47 -2.60
C HIS A 431 -15.37 6.88 -2.67
N ILE A 432 -14.50 7.88 -2.73
CA ILE A 432 -14.88 9.31 -2.80
C ILE A 432 -14.28 9.92 -4.07
N VAL A 433 -15.03 10.81 -4.71
CA VAL A 433 -14.52 11.61 -5.83
C VAL A 433 -14.88 13.08 -5.65
N ALA A 434 -13.94 13.97 -5.92
CA ALA A 434 -14.17 15.41 -5.93
C ALA A 434 -14.21 15.94 -7.37
N HIS A 435 -15.30 16.58 -7.74
CA HIS A 435 -15.44 17.28 -9.01
C HIS A 435 -15.12 18.77 -8.81
N LEU A 436 -14.08 19.26 -9.50
CA LEU A 436 -13.59 20.63 -9.38
C LEU A 436 -13.45 21.29 -10.76
N ASN A 437 -13.77 22.58 -10.83
CA ASN A 437 -13.58 23.44 -12.00
C ASN A 437 -12.39 24.35 -11.75
N VAL A 438 -11.24 24.01 -12.32
CA VAL A 438 -9.95 24.62 -11.97
C VAL A 438 -9.31 25.35 -13.13
N SER A 439 -8.54 26.39 -12.83
CA SER A 439 -7.64 27.03 -13.80
C SER A 439 -6.38 27.53 -13.11
N VAL A 440 -5.42 28.00 -13.89
CA VAL A 440 -4.19 28.63 -13.39
C VAL A 440 -3.94 29.97 -14.08
N SER A 441 -3.32 30.89 -13.36
CA SER A 441 -2.76 32.14 -13.91
C SER A 441 -1.30 32.33 -13.46
N PRO A 442 -0.45 32.97 -14.28
CA PRO A 442 0.93 33.27 -13.90
C PRO A 442 0.98 34.29 -12.77
N ASP A 443 2.07 34.23 -11.98
CA ASP A 443 2.46 35.37 -11.15
C ASP A 443 2.92 36.54 -12.05
N PRO A 444 2.76 37.82 -11.65
CA PRO A 444 3.13 38.96 -12.49
C PRO A 444 4.56 38.97 -13.05
N SER A 445 5.50 38.33 -12.36
CA SER A 445 6.91 38.19 -12.75
C SER A 445 7.39 36.74 -12.74
N GLY A 446 6.47 35.77 -12.71
CA GLY A 446 6.79 34.34 -12.66
C GLY A 446 6.85 33.71 -14.05
N PRO A 447 7.23 32.42 -14.13
CA PRO A 447 7.10 31.66 -15.35
C PRO A 447 5.62 31.51 -15.74
N THR A 448 5.41 31.00 -16.96
CA THR A 448 4.08 30.68 -17.50
C THR A 448 3.71 29.27 -17.04
N PRO A 449 2.86 29.08 -16.01
CA PRO A 449 2.45 27.75 -15.59
C PRO A 449 1.74 27.03 -16.74
N SER A 450 2.01 25.73 -16.83
CA SER A 450 1.52 24.83 -17.90
C SER A 450 0.89 23.55 -17.35
N ASP A 451 0.72 23.45 -16.03
CA ASP A 451 -0.02 22.39 -15.37
C ASP A 451 -0.50 22.83 -13.97
N ILE A 452 -1.35 22.01 -13.34
CA ILE A 452 -1.89 22.20 -11.99
C ILE A 452 -1.78 20.87 -11.25
N ASP A 453 -1.20 20.90 -10.06
CA ASP A 453 -1.29 19.79 -9.11
C ASP A 453 -2.38 20.10 -8.06
N LEU A 454 -3.32 19.17 -7.90
CA LEU A 454 -4.40 19.24 -6.93
C LEU A 454 -4.13 18.25 -5.79
N PHE A 455 -4.15 18.77 -4.56
CA PHE A 455 -4.08 18.00 -3.33
C PHE A 455 -5.38 18.22 -2.57
N VAL A 456 -6.09 17.14 -2.23
CA VAL A 456 -7.35 17.24 -1.48
C VAL A 456 -7.33 16.39 -0.23
N THR A 457 -7.94 16.87 0.85
CA THR A 457 -8.00 16.17 2.15
C THR A 457 -9.40 16.26 2.71
N LEU A 458 -9.92 15.15 3.25
CA LEU A 458 -11.16 15.12 4.01
C LEU A 458 -10.83 14.96 5.48
N ARG A 459 -11.39 15.83 6.33
CA ARG A 459 -11.22 15.84 7.78
C ARG A 459 -12.55 15.65 8.49
N HIS A 460 -12.49 15.16 9.72
CA HIS A 460 -13.63 14.98 10.60
C HIS A 460 -13.44 15.82 11.86
N ILE A 461 -14.41 16.68 12.17
CA ILE A 461 -14.44 17.48 13.39
C ILE A 461 -15.56 16.92 14.28
N ASP A 462 -15.25 16.60 15.52
CA ASP A 462 -16.22 16.09 16.48
C ASP A 462 -17.19 17.19 16.96
N PRO A 463 -18.28 16.83 17.68
CA PRO A 463 -19.24 17.81 18.19
C PRO A 463 -18.67 18.85 19.17
N SER A 464 -17.48 18.60 19.74
CA SER A 464 -16.78 19.56 20.60
C SER A 464 -15.94 20.58 19.81
N GLY A 465 -15.82 20.41 18.49
CA GLY A 465 -15.02 21.25 17.63
C GLY A 465 -13.56 20.80 17.49
N GLN A 466 -13.20 19.61 17.98
CA GLN A 466 -11.85 19.06 17.85
C GLN A 466 -11.74 18.18 16.60
N GLU A 467 -10.60 18.23 15.91
CA GLU A 467 -10.33 17.30 14.82
C GLU A 467 -10.14 15.88 15.36
N VAL A 468 -10.80 14.92 14.71
CA VAL A 468 -10.63 13.50 14.98
C VAL A 468 -9.51 12.97 14.09
N PHE A 469 -8.43 12.56 14.73
CA PHE A 469 -7.31 11.88 14.08
C PHE A 469 -7.43 10.37 14.20
N TYR A 470 -6.91 9.68 13.18
CA TYR A 470 -6.82 8.23 13.15
C TYR A 470 -5.36 7.80 13.13
N THR A 471 -5.10 6.54 13.48
CA THR A 471 -3.75 5.97 13.42
C THR A 471 -3.33 5.78 11.98
N GLY A 472 -2.28 6.51 11.55
CA GLY A 472 -1.62 6.33 10.28
C GLY A 472 -0.60 5.20 10.27
N THR A 473 0.03 4.97 9.13
CA THR A 473 1.01 3.89 8.89
C THR A 473 2.10 3.83 9.96
N ALA A 474 2.67 4.97 10.38
CA ALA A 474 3.76 5.01 11.35
C ALA A 474 3.28 5.25 12.80
N GLY A 475 1.97 5.23 13.04
CA GLY A 475 1.37 5.65 14.31
C GLY A 475 1.21 7.16 14.43
N ASP A 476 1.36 7.87 13.31
CA ASP A 476 1.16 9.31 13.20
C ASP A 476 -0.34 9.64 13.08
N PRO A 477 -0.77 10.84 13.50
CA PRO A 477 -2.16 11.27 13.35
C PRO A 477 -2.45 11.61 11.89
N VAL A 478 -3.42 10.91 11.30
CA VAL A 478 -3.87 11.15 9.93
C VAL A 478 -5.33 11.63 9.87
N PRO A 479 -5.70 12.43 8.85
CA PRO A 479 -7.09 12.81 8.59
C PRO A 479 -7.91 11.61 8.07
N VAL A 480 -9.17 11.84 7.67
CA VAL A 480 -10.06 10.75 7.22
C VAL A 480 -9.51 10.04 5.98
N THR A 481 -9.10 10.82 4.97
CA THR A 481 -8.50 10.33 3.71
C THR A 481 -7.97 11.49 2.86
N LYS A 482 -7.27 11.18 1.77
CA LYS A 482 -6.62 12.13 0.85
C LYS A 482 -6.81 11.72 -0.61
N GLY A 483 -6.59 12.67 -1.53
CA GLY A 483 -6.66 12.48 -2.97
C GLY A 483 -5.75 13.43 -3.73
N TRP A 484 -5.39 13.04 -4.96
CA TRP A 484 -4.42 13.75 -5.78
C TRP A 484 -4.79 13.71 -7.26
N LEU A 485 -4.48 14.78 -7.98
CA LEU A 485 -4.55 14.80 -9.44
C LEU A 485 -3.61 15.85 -10.02
N ARG A 486 -2.77 15.42 -10.97
CA ARG A 486 -2.15 16.32 -11.95
C ARG A 486 -3.13 16.58 -13.08
N VAL A 487 -3.48 17.84 -13.32
CA VAL A 487 -4.58 18.21 -14.23
C VAL A 487 -4.25 17.87 -15.69
N SER A 488 -2.99 17.85 -16.11
CA SER A 488 -2.63 17.32 -17.43
C SER A 488 -2.98 15.84 -17.61
N MET A 489 -3.09 15.07 -16.52
CA MET A 489 -3.53 13.68 -16.50
C MET A 489 -5.03 13.52 -16.26
N ARG A 490 -5.84 14.57 -16.45
CA ARG A 490 -7.28 14.56 -16.15
C ARG A 490 -8.12 13.59 -16.99
N LYS A 491 -7.63 13.14 -18.15
CA LYS A 491 -8.38 12.31 -19.11
C LYS A 491 -8.86 11.01 -18.47
N VAL A 492 -10.17 10.90 -18.30
CA VAL A 492 -10.84 9.68 -17.83
C VAL A 492 -11.14 8.79 -19.03
N ASP A 493 -10.83 7.51 -18.92
CA ASP A 493 -11.22 6.50 -19.90
C ASP A 493 -12.62 5.99 -19.55
N GLN A 494 -13.62 6.56 -20.21
CA GLN A 494 -15.03 6.27 -19.98
C GLN A 494 -15.42 4.84 -20.38
N GLU A 495 -14.66 4.24 -21.32
CA GLU A 495 -14.93 2.89 -21.85
C GLU A 495 -14.16 1.80 -21.08
N HIS A 496 -13.26 2.19 -20.16
CA HIS A 496 -12.48 1.22 -19.41
C HIS A 496 -13.38 0.39 -18.48
N PRO A 497 -13.28 -0.96 -18.46
CA PRO A 497 -14.16 -1.82 -17.65
C PRO A 497 -14.12 -1.53 -16.14
N LYS A 498 -13.02 -0.96 -15.66
CA LYS A 498 -12.82 -0.53 -14.25
C LYS A 498 -13.35 0.87 -13.95
N HIS A 499 -13.81 1.64 -14.94
CA HIS A 499 -14.34 2.98 -14.70
C HIS A 499 -15.70 2.93 -14.00
N ARG A 500 -15.86 3.76 -12.96
CA ARG A 500 -17.14 4.04 -12.30
C ARG A 500 -17.25 5.54 -12.08
N GLU A 501 -18.46 6.08 -11.98
CA GLU A 501 -18.66 7.51 -11.66
C GLU A 501 -18.03 7.90 -10.31
N TRP A 502 -18.00 6.96 -9.36
CA TRP A 502 -17.40 7.12 -8.03
C TRP A 502 -15.93 6.69 -7.95
N LEU A 503 -15.34 6.19 -9.05
CA LEU A 503 -13.93 5.81 -9.16
C LEU A 503 -13.48 6.02 -10.62
N PRO A 504 -13.09 7.26 -10.99
CA PRO A 504 -12.69 7.56 -12.36
C PRO A 504 -11.45 6.77 -12.77
N HIS A 505 -11.50 6.07 -13.91
CA HIS A 505 -10.36 5.31 -14.41
C HIS A 505 -9.50 6.17 -15.32
N ARG A 506 -8.19 6.19 -15.08
CA ARG A 506 -7.20 6.90 -15.89
C ARG A 506 -6.08 5.96 -16.25
N ASN A 507 -5.72 5.88 -17.53
CA ASN A 507 -4.69 4.95 -17.99
C ASN A 507 -3.26 5.40 -17.63
N TYR A 508 -3.08 6.71 -17.42
CA TYR A 508 -1.80 7.37 -17.15
C TYR A 508 -0.71 7.12 -18.21
N THR A 509 -1.08 7.02 -19.48
CA THR A 509 -0.11 6.87 -20.58
C THR A 509 0.34 8.22 -21.12
N SER A 510 1.47 8.24 -21.81
CA SER A 510 2.01 9.42 -22.51
C SER A 510 1.01 10.05 -23.50
N LYS A 511 0.08 9.24 -24.04
CA LYS A 511 -0.96 9.67 -24.98
C LYS A 511 -2.21 10.26 -24.32
N ASP A 512 -2.30 10.19 -22.99
CA ASP A 512 -3.44 10.70 -22.24
C ASP A 512 -3.23 12.14 -21.73
N VAL A 513 -2.04 12.70 -21.94
CA VAL A 513 -1.70 14.06 -21.54
C VAL A 513 -2.57 15.06 -22.29
N LEU A 514 -3.34 15.85 -21.55
CA LEU A 514 -4.12 16.96 -22.06
C LEU A 514 -3.49 18.28 -21.59
N PRO A 515 -3.12 19.21 -22.48
CA PRO A 515 -2.44 20.44 -22.09
C PRO A 515 -3.30 21.29 -21.14
N VAL A 516 -2.64 22.07 -20.28
CA VAL A 516 -3.26 23.08 -19.42
C VAL A 516 -2.84 24.44 -19.93
N ILE A 517 -3.83 25.24 -20.33
CA ILE A 517 -3.69 26.58 -20.89
C ILE A 517 -4.16 27.57 -19.83
N GLN A 518 -3.40 28.65 -19.66
CA GLN A 518 -3.70 29.67 -18.65
C GLN A 518 -5.05 30.33 -18.89
N GLY A 519 -5.80 30.55 -17.81
CA GLY A 519 -7.13 31.14 -17.85
C GLY A 519 -8.24 30.22 -18.37
N GLU A 520 -7.92 29.08 -19.01
CA GLU A 520 -8.93 28.07 -19.35
C GLU A 520 -9.40 27.32 -18.10
N VAL A 521 -10.71 27.06 -18.02
CA VAL A 521 -11.32 26.34 -16.90
C VAL A 521 -11.50 24.87 -17.28
N TYR A 522 -10.92 23.98 -16.49
CA TYR A 522 -10.99 22.53 -16.64
C TYR A 522 -11.88 21.92 -15.56
N ALA A 523 -12.89 21.16 -15.97
CA ALA A 523 -13.64 20.29 -15.07
C ALA A 523 -12.86 18.98 -14.89
N VAL A 524 -12.57 18.61 -13.64
CA VAL A 524 -11.76 17.43 -13.30
C VAL A 524 -12.35 16.66 -12.13
N ASP A 525 -12.18 15.34 -12.17
CA ASP A 525 -12.60 14.42 -11.11
C ASP A 525 -11.38 13.86 -10.37
N VAL A 526 -11.13 14.33 -9.15
CA VAL A 526 -10.04 13.88 -8.29
C VAL A 526 -10.48 12.64 -7.52
N GLU A 527 -9.78 11.52 -7.71
CA GLU A 527 -9.96 10.33 -6.87
C GLU A 527 -9.47 10.64 -5.45
N ILE A 528 -10.33 10.38 -4.47
CA ILE A 528 -10.00 10.42 -3.05
C ILE A 528 -10.08 8.99 -2.53
N TRP A 529 -9.01 8.54 -1.89
CA TRP A 529 -8.88 7.14 -1.53
C TRP A 529 -10.03 6.66 -0.63
N PRO A 530 -10.44 5.39 -0.79
CA PRO A 530 -11.59 4.85 -0.07
C PRO A 530 -11.41 4.97 1.44
N THR A 531 -12.51 5.14 2.15
CA THR A 531 -12.49 5.40 3.58
C THR A 531 -13.69 4.80 4.29
N ASN A 532 -13.62 4.79 5.62
CA ASN A 532 -14.75 4.68 6.51
C ASN A 532 -14.66 5.77 7.58
N VAL A 533 -15.78 6.44 7.88
CA VAL A 533 -15.94 7.30 9.06
C VAL A 533 -17.41 7.35 9.45
N VAL A 534 -17.70 7.32 10.75
CA VAL A 534 -19.03 7.61 11.28
C VAL A 534 -18.99 9.00 11.92
N VAL A 535 -19.66 9.96 11.27
CA VAL A 535 -19.76 11.34 11.75
C VAL A 535 -20.90 11.40 12.76
N ASP A 536 -20.56 11.75 14.00
CA ASP A 536 -21.56 11.90 15.07
C ASP A 536 -22.50 13.08 14.80
N LYS A 537 -23.72 13.02 15.36
CA LYS A 537 -24.61 14.18 15.41
C LYS A 537 -23.87 15.36 16.07
N GLY A 538 -23.90 16.52 15.42
CA GLY A 538 -23.16 17.72 15.84
C GLY A 538 -21.76 17.83 15.25
N GLY A 539 -21.18 16.72 14.75
CA GLY A 539 -19.90 16.70 14.08
C GLY A 539 -19.96 17.36 12.70
N LYS A 540 -18.79 17.59 12.09
CA LYS A 540 -18.66 18.23 10.78
C LYS A 540 -17.61 17.52 9.93
N LEU A 541 -17.74 17.67 8.62
CA LEU A 541 -16.67 17.38 7.68
C LEU A 541 -16.05 18.67 7.16
N VAL A 542 -14.74 18.62 6.95
CA VAL A 542 -14.00 19.70 6.29
C VAL A 542 -13.28 19.12 5.08
N PHE A 543 -13.55 19.68 3.90
CA PHE A 543 -12.87 19.35 2.66
C PHE A 543 -11.85 20.43 2.32
N GLU A 544 -10.62 20.02 2.07
CA GLU A 544 -9.52 20.93 1.74
C GLU A 544 -9.10 20.77 0.28
N VAL A 545 -8.81 21.90 -0.37
CA VAL A 545 -8.01 21.94 -1.60
C VAL A 545 -6.74 22.73 -1.29
N SER A 546 -5.57 22.12 -1.51
CA SER A 546 -4.28 22.62 -1.05
C SER A 546 -3.28 22.76 -2.19
N SER A 547 -2.28 23.63 -2.00
CA SER A 547 -1.14 23.82 -2.90
C SER A 547 -0.05 22.75 -2.81
N GLY A 548 -0.17 21.84 -1.85
CA GLY A 548 0.74 20.73 -1.60
C GLY A 548 0.17 19.75 -0.58
N ASP A 549 1.00 18.81 -0.15
CA ASP A 549 0.66 17.89 0.94
C ASP A 549 0.27 18.65 2.21
N THR A 550 -0.72 18.12 2.94
CA THR A 550 -1.18 18.62 4.24
C THR A 550 -0.87 17.60 5.34
N GLN A 551 -1.13 17.95 6.60
CA GLN A 551 -0.98 17.06 7.77
C GLN A 551 -1.46 15.63 7.50
N GLY A 552 -0.71 14.66 8.01
CA GLY A 552 -0.94 13.23 7.81
C GLY A 552 -0.22 12.67 6.59
N SER A 553 0.47 13.47 5.77
CA SER A 553 1.32 12.94 4.69
C SER A 553 2.65 12.37 5.20
N GLY A 554 3.17 12.84 6.35
CA GLY A 554 4.38 12.27 6.98
C GLY A 554 5.57 12.12 6.02
N ILE A 555 6.05 10.89 5.85
CA ILE A 555 7.12 10.53 4.90
C ILE A 555 6.64 10.31 3.47
N PHE A 556 5.33 10.35 3.19
CA PHE A 556 4.70 10.10 1.89
C PHE A 556 4.41 11.39 1.11
N GLN A 557 5.41 12.26 1.00
CA GLN A 557 5.28 13.57 0.36
C GLN A 557 5.54 13.54 -1.15
N HIS A 558 4.95 14.52 -1.83
CA HIS A 558 5.06 14.85 -3.24
C HIS A 558 5.80 16.19 -3.39
N ASN A 559 7.10 16.19 -3.10
CA ASN A 559 7.90 17.41 -3.01
C ASN A 559 9.15 17.37 -3.90
N ASP A 560 9.17 16.48 -4.88
CA ASP A 560 10.26 16.40 -5.84
C ASP A 560 10.32 17.67 -6.71
N THR A 561 11.46 18.36 -6.68
CA THR A 561 11.61 19.65 -7.35
C THR A 561 11.77 19.56 -8.87
N VAL A 562 12.02 18.35 -9.40
CA VAL A 562 12.08 18.09 -10.84
C VAL A 562 10.68 17.77 -11.36
N ASP A 563 9.93 16.93 -10.65
CA ASP A 563 8.53 16.59 -11.00
C ASP A 563 7.58 17.76 -10.76
N ARG A 564 7.80 18.56 -9.70
CA ARG A 564 7.01 19.75 -9.32
C ARG A 564 7.83 21.02 -9.44
N SER A 565 8.40 21.27 -10.62
CA SER A 565 9.27 22.43 -10.83
C SER A 565 8.51 23.76 -10.85
N PRO A 566 9.12 24.86 -10.36
CA PRO A 566 8.55 26.21 -10.47
C PRO A 566 8.19 26.62 -11.90
N GLU A 567 9.00 26.23 -12.89
CA GLU A 567 8.76 26.54 -14.30
C GLU A 567 7.41 26.01 -14.83
N ILE A 568 6.91 24.90 -14.27
CA ILE A 568 5.65 24.27 -14.72
C ILE A 568 4.47 24.74 -13.87
N PHE A 569 4.66 24.89 -12.56
CA PHE A 569 3.55 24.99 -11.60
C PHE A 569 3.46 26.33 -10.87
N GLN A 570 4.49 27.20 -10.92
CA GLN A 570 4.44 28.46 -10.19
C GLN A 570 3.35 29.38 -10.76
N GLY A 571 2.47 29.86 -9.87
CA GLY A 571 1.37 30.76 -10.19
C GLY A 571 0.24 30.67 -9.17
N GLN A 572 -0.91 31.18 -9.57
CA GLN A 572 -2.14 31.14 -8.79
C GLN A 572 -3.10 30.10 -9.37
N ASN A 573 -3.45 29.10 -8.56
CA ASN A 573 -4.51 28.15 -8.86
C ASN A 573 -5.87 28.76 -8.49
N HIS A 574 -6.91 28.38 -9.22
CA HIS A 574 -8.26 28.90 -9.05
C HIS A 574 -9.29 27.77 -9.00
N ILE A 575 -10.31 27.91 -8.15
CA ILE A 575 -11.55 27.13 -8.19
C ILE A 575 -12.68 28.07 -8.63
N HIS A 576 -13.36 27.73 -9.72
CA HIS A 576 -14.40 28.54 -10.35
C HIS A 576 -15.80 28.08 -9.94
N PHE A 577 -16.64 29.03 -9.59
CA PHE A 577 -18.04 28.83 -9.23
C PHE A 577 -18.91 29.60 -10.20
N GLY A 578 -20.05 29.02 -10.57
CA GLY A 578 -21.05 29.71 -11.37
C GLY A 578 -22.13 28.76 -11.91
N PRO A 579 -23.07 29.25 -12.73
CA PRO A 579 -24.22 28.45 -13.18
C PRO A 579 -23.83 27.17 -13.96
N ARG A 580 -22.67 27.18 -14.61
CA ARG A 580 -22.10 26.05 -15.36
C ARG A 580 -20.89 25.39 -14.68
N GLN A 581 -20.44 25.91 -13.55
CA GLN A 581 -19.24 25.47 -12.83
C GLN A 581 -19.63 25.11 -11.40
N GLN A 582 -20.14 23.90 -11.24
CA GLN A 582 -20.50 23.34 -9.94
C GLN A 582 -19.34 22.50 -9.45
N ASN A 583 -18.93 22.72 -8.20
CA ASN A 583 -17.91 21.94 -7.54
C ASN A 583 -18.59 21.12 -6.44
N TYR A 584 -18.21 19.86 -6.28
CA TYR A 584 -18.80 18.99 -5.26
C TYR A 584 -17.86 17.84 -4.90
N ILE A 585 -18.05 17.30 -3.71
CA ILE A 585 -17.54 15.98 -3.35
C ILE A 585 -18.69 14.98 -3.35
N THR A 586 -18.47 13.81 -3.94
CA THR A 586 -19.45 12.72 -3.94
C THR A 586 -19.07 11.75 -2.82
N LEU A 587 -19.92 11.66 -1.79
CA LEU A 587 -19.71 10.85 -0.59
C LEU A 587 -20.51 9.54 -0.66
N PRO A 588 -19.92 8.39 -0.30
CA PRO A 588 -20.61 7.11 -0.19
C PRO A 588 -21.34 7.00 1.15
N VAL A 589 -22.52 7.61 1.25
CA VAL A 589 -23.32 7.64 2.49
C VAL A 589 -24.02 6.30 2.67
N ILE A 590 -23.89 5.70 3.85
CA ILE A 590 -24.59 4.47 4.23
C ILE A 590 -25.87 4.86 5.00
N PRO A 591 -27.07 4.47 4.53
CA PRO A 591 -28.31 4.74 5.24
C PRO A 591 -28.36 3.95 6.55
N ASN A 592 -28.94 4.58 7.58
CA ASN A 592 -29.17 3.98 8.91
C ASN A 592 -30.20 2.85 8.88
#